data_AF-A0A3D8JRX1-F1
#
_entry.id   AF-A0A3D8JRX1-F1
#
_cell.length_a   1.000
_cell.length_b   1.000
_cell.length_c   1.000
_cell.angle_alpha   90.00
_cell.angle_beta   90.00
_cell.angle_gamma   90.00
#
_symmetry.space_group_name_H-M   'P 1'
#
loop_
_entity.id
_entity.type
_entity.pdbx_description
1 polymer ?
#
loop_
_entity_poly.entity_id
_entity_poly.type
_entity_poly.pdbx_seq_one_letter_code
_entity_poly.pdbx_strand_id
1 'polypeptide(L)' 'MDTYFFQDRPISEADASTAWFDYAANSSIDWSRAISIWEDASTPEGEESRQAVAKAGIRVVVDRGRTRTA' A
#
# COMPACT_ATOMS: atom_id res chain seq x y z
N MET A 1 -0.78 -10.99 -7.54
CA MET A 1 0.48 -10.43 -7.01
C MET A 1 0.37 -8.94 -7.16
N ASP A 2 0.46 -8.21 -6.06
CA ASP A 2 0.29 -6.77 -6.06
C ASP A 2 1.51 -6.09 -6.67
N THR A 3 1.29 -4.97 -7.36
CA THR A 3 2.38 -4.19 -7.95
C THR A 3 2.49 -2.86 -7.21
N TYR A 4 3.69 -2.58 -6.73
CA TYR A 4 3.99 -1.38 -5.95
C TYR A 4 4.78 -0.39 -6.80
N PHE A 5 4.46 0.89 -6.66
CA PHE A 5 5.16 1.97 -7.34
C PHE A 5 5.53 3.06 -6.34
N PHE A 6 6.70 3.66 -6.51
CA PHE A 6 7.10 4.87 -5.82
C PHE A 6 7.44 5.94 -6.85
N GLN A 7 6.74 7.07 -6.81
CA GLN A 7 6.85 8.12 -7.84
C GLN A 7 6.77 7.55 -9.27
N ASP A 8 5.76 6.71 -9.50
CA ASP A 8 5.49 5.99 -10.77
C ASP A 8 6.57 5.03 -11.27
N ARG A 9 7.59 4.71 -10.46
CA ARG A 9 8.55 3.64 -10.77
C ARG A 9 8.18 2.36 -10.02
N PRO A 10 8.17 1.20 -10.70
CA PRO A 10 7.90 -0.07 -10.03
C PRO A 10 9.03 -0.36 -9.03
N ILE A 11 8.64 -0.77 -7.83
CA ILE A 11 9.56 -1.13 -6.73
C ILE A 11 9.09 -2.43 -6.08
N SER A 12 9.96 -3.02 -5.26
CA SER A 12 9.64 -4.21 -4.49
C SER A 12 8.65 -3.88 -3.38
N GLU A 13 7.88 -4.87 -2.93
CA GLU A 13 7.03 -4.74 -1.73
C GLU A 13 7.83 -4.31 -0.49
N ALA A 14 9.04 -4.84 -0.32
CA ALA A 14 9.92 -4.47 0.80
C ALA A 14 10.32 -2.99 0.76
N ASP A 15 10.62 -2.45 -0.42
CA ASP A 15 10.95 -1.02 -0.58
C ASP A 15 9.73 -0.14 -0.33
N ALA A 16 8.56 -0.58 -0.81
CA ALA A 16 7.30 0.14 -0.64
C ALA A 16 6.87 0.18 0.83
N SER A 17 6.90 -0.97 1.51
CA SER A 17 6.60 -1.04 2.94
C SER A 17 7.58 -0.21 3.77
N THR A 18 8.89 -0.26 3.46
CA THR A 18 9.89 0.58 4.12
C THR A 18 9.54 2.07 4.00
N ALA A 19 9.22 2.56 2.79
CA ALA A 19 8.85 3.94 2.58
C ALA A 19 7.53 4.33 3.29
N TRP A 20 6.57 3.41 3.36
CA TRP A 20 5.32 3.63 4.09
C TRP A 20 5.56 3.76 5.59
N PHE A 21 6.33 2.84 6.19
CA PHE A 21 6.61 2.83 7.61
C PHE A 21 7.48 4.01 8.05
N ASP A 22 8.41 4.47 7.21
CA ASP A 22 9.17 5.70 7.44
C ASP A 22 8.24 6.94 7.46
N TYR A 23 7.35 7.06 6.46
CA TYR A 23 6.35 8.12 6.45
C TYR A 23 5.42 8.07 7.66
N ALA A 24 4.97 6.88 8.07
CA ALA A 24 4.08 6.68 9.20
C ALA A 24 4.73 7.14 10.52
N ALA A 25 6.00 6.77 10.74
CA ALA A 25 6.78 7.19 11.90
C ALA A 25 6.92 8.73 11.95
N ASN A 26 7.21 9.36 10.82
CA ASN A 26 7.31 10.83 10.73
C ASN A 26 5.95 11.54 10.87
N SER A 27 4.85 10.88 10.50
CA SER A 27 3.49 11.44 10.55
C SER A 27 2.74 11.16 11.86
N SER A 28 3.43 10.64 12.89
CA SER A 28 2.82 10.23 14.17
C SER A 28 1.68 9.22 14.02
N ILE A 29 1.74 8.37 12.98
CA ILE A 29 0.83 7.22 12.84
C ILE A 29 1.39 6.11 13.72
N ASP A 30 0.56 5.61 14.64
CA ASP A 30 0.91 4.48 15.49
C ASP A 30 1.33 3.25 14.66
N TRP A 31 2.28 2.48 15.16
CA TRP A 31 2.86 1.33 14.45
C TRP A 31 1.81 0.26 14.12
N SER A 32 0.93 -0.08 15.07
CA SER A 32 -0.14 -1.06 14.84
C SER A 32 -1.12 -0.55 13.79
N ARG A 33 -1.45 0.75 13.83
CA ARG A 33 -2.30 1.37 12.81
C ARG A 33 -1.63 1.39 11.43
N ALA A 34 -0.33 1.66 11.36
CA ALA A 34 0.42 1.66 10.11
C ALA A 34 0.44 0.28 9.47
N ILE A 35 0.59 -0.79 10.26
CA ILE A 35 0.50 -2.18 9.80
C ILE A 35 -0.90 -2.46 9.26
N SER A 36 -1.96 -2.14 10.02
CA SER A 36 -3.34 -2.40 9.57
C SER A 36 -3.68 -1.68 8.27
N ILE A 37 -3.23 -0.43 8.10
CA ILE A 37 -3.39 0.30 6.84
C ILE A 37 -2.62 -0.38 5.71
N TRP A 38 -1.38 -0.81 5.96
CA TRP A 38 -0.57 -1.48 4.93
C TRP A 38 -1.22 -2.79 4.46
N GLU A 39 -1.64 -3.64 5.39
CA GLU A 39 -2.30 -4.91 5.09
C GLU A 39 -3.63 -4.70 4.34
N ASP A 40 -4.43 -3.73 4.79
CA ASP A 40 -5.70 -3.40 4.14
C ASP A 40 -5.49 -2.84 2.73
N ALA A 41 -4.47 -2.00 2.51
CA ALA A 41 -4.15 -1.43 1.20
C ALA A 41 -3.84 -2.50 0.12
N SER A 42 -3.34 -3.66 0.54
CA SER A 42 -3.09 -4.83 -0.32
C SER A 42 -4.33 -5.68 -0.60
N THR A 43 -5.49 -5.32 -0.06
CA THR A 43 -6.78 -5.97 -0.36
C THR A 43 -7.56 -5.19 -1.43
N PRO A 44 -8.44 -5.81 -2.23
CA PRO A 44 -9.24 -5.07 -3.20
C PRO A 44 -10.16 -4.00 -2.57
N GLU A 45 -10.64 -4.25 -1.34
CA GLU A 45 -11.53 -3.39 -0.58
C GLU A 45 -10.83 -2.18 0.08
N GLY A 46 -9.52 -2.27 0.36
CA GLY A 46 -8.78 -1.25 1.10
C GLY A 46 -8.42 0.02 0.32
N GLU A 47 -9.39 0.60 -0.38
CA GLU A 47 -9.21 1.82 -1.17
C GLU A 47 -8.82 3.02 -0.29
N GLU A 48 -9.45 3.18 0.88
CA GLU A 48 -9.10 4.24 1.82
C GLU A 48 -7.67 4.09 2.35
N SER A 49 -7.24 2.86 2.62
CA SER A 49 -5.89 2.56 3.05
C SER A 49 -4.87 2.82 1.94
N ARG A 50 -5.18 2.47 0.69
CA ARG A 50 -4.35 2.86 -0.47
C ARG A 50 -4.21 4.37 -0.61
N GLN A 51 -5.27 5.14 -0.36
CA GLN A 51 -5.20 6.60 -0.38
C GLN A 51 -4.33 7.15 0.76
N ALA A 52 -4.32 6.50 1.92
CA ALA A 52 -3.39 6.84 3.00
C ALA A 52 -1.93 6.57 2.61
N VAL A 53 -1.66 5.38 2.06
CA VAL A 53 -0.33 4.98 1.54
C VAL A 53 0.14 5.87 0.40
N ALA A 54 -0.77 6.36 -0.44
CA ALA A 54 -0.47 7.32 -1.51
C ALA A 54 0.09 8.66 -1.01
N LYS A 55 -0.19 9.07 0.24
CA LYS A 55 0.42 10.27 0.84
C LYS A 55 1.93 10.10 1.06
N ALA A 56 2.40 8.87 1.21
CA ALA A 56 3.83 8.53 1.24
C ALA A 56 4.45 8.42 -0.17
N GLY A 57 3.70 8.73 -1.23
CA GLY A 57 4.17 8.62 -2.62
C GLY A 57 4.14 7.20 -3.18
N ILE A 58 3.49 6.28 -2.47
CA ILE A 58 3.39 4.86 -2.83
C ILE A 58 2.04 4.57 -3.47
N ARG A 59 2.05 3.97 -4.66
CA ARG A 59 0.84 3.46 -5.30
C ARG A 59 0.84 1.94 -5.26
N VAL A 60 -0.20 1.37 -4.65
CA VAL A 60 -0.45 -0.08 -4.60
C VAL A 60 -1.48 -0.42 -5.67
N VAL A 61 -1.13 -1.31 -6.59
CA VAL A 61 -2.05 -1.87 -7.58
C VAL A 61 -2.33 -3.31 -7.20
N VAL A 62 -3.50 -3.52 -6.62
CA VAL A 62 -3.97 -4.86 -6.27
C VAL A 62 -4.45 -5.54 -7.55
N ASP A 63 -3.80 -6.63 -7.96
CA ASP A 63 -4.29 -7.45 -9.05
C ASP A 63 -5.56 -8.14 -8.56
N ARG A 64 -6.72 -7.56 -8.89
CA ARG A 64 -8.01 -8.25 -8.75
C ARG A 64 -7.94 -9.47 -9.66
N GLY A 65 -7.46 -10.59 -9.11
CA GLY A 65 -7.37 -11.85 -9.82
C GLY A 65 -8.67 -12.03 -10.60
N ARG A 66 -8.55 -12.12 -11.93
CA ARG A 66 -9.66 -12.16 -12.89
C ARG A 66 -10.89 -12.77 -12.23
N THR A 67 -11.94 -11.96 -12.05
CA THR A 67 -13.29 -12.50 -11.89
C THR A 67 -13.58 -13.28 -13.17
N ARG A 68 -13.26 -14.58 -13.15
CA ARG A 68 -13.70 -15.52 -14.17
C ARG A 68 -15.16 -15.78 -13.85
N THR A 69 -16.03 -14.90 -14.35
CA THR A 69 -17.45 -15.19 -14.47
C THR A 69 -17.58 -16.44 -15.31
N ALA A 70 -18.00 -17.53 -14.67
CA ALA A 70 -18.55 -18.72 -15.31
C ALA A 70 -20.07 -18.60 -15.29
#